data_AF-A0A812Y193-F1
#
_entry.id   AF-A0A812Y193-F1
#
_cell.length_a   1.000
_cell.length_b   1.000
_cell.length_c   1.000
_cell.angle_alpha   90.00
_cell.angle_beta   90.00
_cell.angle_gamma   90.00
#
_symmetry.space_group_name_H-M   'P 1'
#
loop_
_entity.id
_entity.type
_entity.pdbx_description
1 polymer ?
#
loop_
_entity_poly.entity_id
_entity_poly.type
_entity_poly.pdbx_seq_one_letter_code
_entity_poly.pdbx_strand_id
1 'polypeptide(L)'
;MDEAPKLGVYIGSARDVTCPGDHVTYEFVLYDTRRCTLECIPQLNFFEGGQPPWRCEGNYEVEDGEIVMEVTKQDVRGPRRDTDVRLEMPAGSSGSEFLFRNSRLGWVGPPPALPSQDPVKLKKAQLQKEEEEAAKRKTELEAQREELDRERLRQEEQANREKAHSGYGCGMMRLAAGCGQACGRCSWNSCGRTALAASGICARLHRCGLAGLDEELRQQQAAQEARSRDCTATAFASKSPGQPPKDGASQAEAAQRREELERQKEELRRMEEARWGKLWVVRSVGASIDALHGGEASIAGKTLGGGDSEAGSSFGIISCGLDTGSCLEEQQRREDSERESQRVQEELRRQREELKALEEERQELAQREEQEMQRRKQEGEQETQRLAAEAEKQRAELQRRREELQAVEAAREEALAKKMEEEQRFSAELQRWAEQQQEALRQQREELRALEAEREEILHRKLEEQQKLREDEEAEAQRAAEARRQRAAEAASAEAEIQRKREELEALEAETDSARRQKEDEERRLEQEQAANRCKSPVSRHRNMISRLVCLNLLAVRTRSERWHLFSEATPDQHWKPGMLLPDHILDLDRTRPGRSHVPQTLTFLESISHACATCHKQS
;
A
#
# COMPACT_ATOMS: atom_id res chain seq x y z
N MET A 1 -9.86 47.93 33.39
CA MET A 1 -9.97 46.91 32.32
C MET A 1 -8.61 46.28 32.28
N ASP A 2 -8.51 45.04 32.70
CA ASP A 2 -7.24 44.34 32.75
C ASP A 2 -6.78 44.11 31.31
N GLU A 3 -5.60 44.63 30.99
CA GLU A 3 -5.05 44.62 29.64
C GLU A 3 -4.63 43.18 29.30
N ALA A 4 -5.22 42.61 28.24
CA ALA A 4 -4.94 41.24 27.85
C ALA A 4 -3.46 41.11 27.41
N PRO A 5 -2.77 40.00 27.76
CA PRO A 5 -1.40 39.80 27.35
C PRO A 5 -1.27 39.71 25.82
N LYS A 6 -0.18 40.25 25.27
CA LYS A 6 0.06 40.25 23.83
C LYS A 6 0.45 38.84 23.37
N LEU A 7 -0.24 38.28 22.37
CA LEU A 7 0.17 36.99 21.81
C LEU A 7 1.56 37.10 21.16
N GLY A 8 2.44 36.13 21.40
CA GLY A 8 3.83 36.25 20.99
C GLY A 8 4.83 35.39 21.73
N VAL A 9 6.09 35.60 21.36
CA VAL A 9 7.27 35.02 22.01
C VAL A 9 7.84 36.04 22.99
N TYR A 10 8.04 35.60 24.23
CA TYR A 10 8.64 36.37 25.30
C TYR A 10 9.94 35.71 25.72
N ILE A 11 11.03 36.47 25.69
CA ILE A 11 12.36 35.95 26.01
C ILE A 11 12.96 36.77 27.14
N GLY A 12 13.53 36.07 28.12
CA GLY A 12 14.34 36.71 29.15
C GLY A 12 15.40 35.76 29.68
N SER A 13 16.47 36.31 30.24
CA SER A 13 17.59 35.55 30.79
C SER A 13 17.73 35.76 32.29
N ALA A 14 18.03 34.68 33.00
CA ALA A 14 18.31 34.69 34.43
C ALA A 14 19.55 33.87 34.73
N ARG A 15 20.19 34.17 35.87
CA ARG A 15 21.25 33.32 36.41
C ARG A 15 20.62 32.03 36.91
N ASP A 16 21.19 30.89 36.54
CA ASP A 16 20.73 29.62 37.06
C ASP A 16 21.11 29.50 38.54
N VAL A 17 20.12 29.23 39.38
CA VAL A 17 20.30 29.01 40.82
C VAL A 17 20.81 27.58 41.09
N THR A 18 20.54 26.65 40.17
CA THR A 18 20.92 25.24 40.31
C THR A 18 22.36 24.98 39.87
N CYS A 19 22.85 25.73 38.89
CA CYS A 19 24.24 25.70 38.44
C CYS A 19 24.91 27.09 38.51
N PRO A 20 25.68 27.39 39.58
CA PRO A 20 26.39 28.65 39.71
C PRO A 20 27.36 28.89 38.53
N GLY A 21 27.14 29.98 37.79
CA GLY A 21 27.96 30.36 36.63
C GLY A 21 27.26 30.16 35.28
N ASP A 22 26.16 29.41 35.23
CA ASP A 22 25.32 29.28 34.04
C ASP A 22 24.24 30.38 34.00
N HIS A 23 23.79 30.71 32.78
CA HIS A 23 22.63 31.54 32.54
C HIS A 23 21.62 30.74 31.74
N VAL A 24 20.36 30.80 32.16
CA VAL A 24 19.26 30.16 31.45
C VAL A 24 18.43 31.22 30.73
N THR A 25 18.08 30.92 29.50
CA THR A 25 17.14 31.71 28.71
C THR A 25 15.77 31.05 28.81
N TYR A 26 14.79 31.79 29.31
CA TYR A 26 13.40 31.37 29.32
C TYR A 26 12.70 31.91 28.08
N GLU A 27 12.09 31.02 27.32
CA GLU A 27 11.24 31.35 26.19
C GLU A 27 9.81 30.95 26.53
N PHE A 28 8.92 31.95 26.62
CA PHE A 28 7.50 31.75 26.87
C PHE A 28 6.71 32.15 25.63
N VAL A 29 5.97 31.22 25.03
CA VAL A 29 5.21 31.45 23.80
C VAL A 29 3.73 31.37 24.08
N LEU A 30 3.02 32.46 23.80
CA LEU A 30 1.56 32.54 23.82
C LEU A 30 1.03 32.40 22.39
N TYR A 31 0.41 31.26 22.07
CA TYR A 31 -0.05 30.96 20.71
C TYR A 31 -1.45 31.54 20.42
N ASP A 32 -2.43 31.14 21.22
CA ASP A 32 -3.84 31.51 21.09
C ASP A 32 -4.40 31.92 22.46
N THR A 33 -5.73 32.05 22.59
CA THR A 33 -6.38 32.52 23.83
C THR A 33 -6.19 31.59 25.03
N ARG A 34 -5.72 30.35 24.85
CA ARG A 34 -5.55 29.41 25.97
C ARG A 34 -4.28 28.60 25.95
N ARG A 35 -3.53 28.50 24.85
CA ARG A 35 -2.36 27.61 24.73
C ARG A 35 -1.05 28.36 24.82
N CYS A 36 -0.13 27.80 25.60
CA CYS A 36 1.22 28.33 25.76
C CYS A 36 2.29 27.23 25.85
N THR A 37 3.54 27.61 25.62
CA THR A 37 4.72 26.80 25.93
C THR A 37 5.71 27.60 26.76
N LEU A 38 6.38 26.93 27.68
CA LEU A 38 7.52 27.46 28.41
C LEU A 38 8.73 26.56 28.18
N GLU A 39 9.81 27.15 27.71
CA GLU A 39 11.08 26.48 27.43
C GLU A 39 12.21 27.12 28.22
N CYS A 40 13.12 26.29 28.72
CA CYS A 40 14.32 26.71 29.42
C CYS A 40 15.53 26.21 28.65
N ILE A 41 16.30 27.16 28.12
CA ILE A 41 17.46 26.92 27.28
C ILE A 41 18.71 27.38 28.05
N PRO A 42 19.50 26.45 28.61
CA PRO A 42 20.77 26.77 29.27
C PRO A 42 21.78 27.32 28.25
N GLN A 43 22.66 28.24 28.67
CA GLN A 43 23.75 28.71 27.80
C GLN A 43 24.92 27.72 27.78
N LEU A 44 25.19 27.06 28.90
CA LEU A 44 26.15 25.97 28.96
C LEU A 44 25.50 24.64 28.55
N ASN A 45 26.27 23.81 27.85
CA ASN A 45 25.80 22.47 27.53
C ASN A 45 25.72 21.62 28.81
N PHE A 46 24.83 20.63 28.81
CA PHE A 46 24.70 19.66 29.91
C PHE A 46 26.03 18.96 30.26
N PHE A 47 26.88 18.72 29.25
CA PHE A 47 28.20 18.11 29.44
C PHE A 47 29.25 19.06 30.05
N GLU A 48 29.01 20.37 29.99
CA GLU A 48 29.86 21.40 30.57
C GLU A 48 29.40 21.81 31.98
N GLY A 49 28.45 21.05 32.55
CA GLY A 49 27.89 21.27 33.87
C GLY A 49 26.60 22.09 33.86
N GLY A 50 26.09 22.53 32.70
CA GLY A 50 24.83 23.27 32.60
C GLY A 50 23.60 22.44 32.95
N GLN A 51 22.48 23.12 33.24
CA GLN A 51 21.19 22.46 33.47
C GLN A 51 20.71 21.79 32.16
N PRO A 52 20.08 20.60 32.17
CA PRO A 52 19.50 20.06 30.94
C PRO A 52 18.35 20.95 30.43
N PRO A 53 18.25 21.20 29.10
CA PRO A 53 17.13 21.94 28.54
C PRO A 53 15.81 21.19 28.79
N TRP A 54 14.73 21.94 28.96
CA TRP A 54 13.40 21.36 29.12
C TRP A 54 12.32 22.26 28.51
N ARG A 55 11.23 21.65 28.07
CA ARG A 55 10.07 22.32 27.48
C ARG A 55 8.75 21.74 27.99
N CYS A 56 7.87 22.58 28.49
CA CYS A 56 6.50 22.17 28.82
C CYS A 56 5.45 22.90 27.97
N GLU A 57 4.32 22.22 27.74
CA GLU A 57 3.13 22.77 27.10
C GLU A 57 2.01 22.88 28.15
N GLY A 58 1.20 23.93 28.06
CA GLY A 58 0.16 24.20 29.04
C GLY A 58 -0.97 25.04 28.50
N ASN A 59 -2.04 25.08 29.29
CA ASN A 59 -3.07 26.08 29.10
C ASN A 59 -2.76 27.27 30.01
N TYR A 60 -3.06 28.49 29.60
CA TYR A 60 -2.92 29.65 30.49
C TYR A 60 -4.25 30.37 30.70
N GLU A 61 -4.40 30.91 31.90
CA GLU A 61 -5.47 31.83 32.28
C GLU A 61 -4.85 33.09 32.89
N VAL A 62 -5.55 34.22 32.78
CA VAL A 62 -5.10 35.50 33.33
C VAL A 62 -5.89 35.79 34.60
N GLU A 63 -5.22 35.77 35.75
CA GLU A 63 -5.81 35.97 37.07
C GLU A 63 -5.14 37.17 37.75
N ASP A 64 -5.90 38.23 38.07
CA ASP A 64 -5.43 39.39 38.85
C ASP A 64 -4.13 40.06 38.35
N GLY A 65 -3.87 40.03 37.04
CA GLY A 65 -2.65 40.57 36.45
C GLY A 65 -1.46 39.60 36.41
N GLU A 66 -1.69 38.32 36.72
CA GLU A 66 -0.74 37.23 36.56
C GLU A 66 -1.22 36.28 35.45
N ILE A 67 -0.28 35.71 34.69
CA ILE A 67 -0.56 34.58 33.80
C ILE A 67 -0.29 33.30 34.58
N VAL A 68 -1.32 32.48 34.74
CA VAL A 68 -1.26 31.17 35.39
C VAL A 68 -1.29 30.10 34.31
N MET A 69 -0.17 29.43 34.08
CA MET A 69 -0.03 28.32 33.15
C MET A 69 -0.22 26.97 33.86
N GLU A 70 -1.28 26.25 33.53
CA GLU A 70 -1.52 24.86 33.92
C GLU A 70 -0.76 23.92 32.97
N VAL A 71 0.20 23.15 33.50
CA VAL A 71 1.06 22.26 32.70
C VAL A 71 0.29 21.01 32.25
N THR A 72 0.04 20.89 30.94
CA THR A 72 -0.68 19.74 30.33
C THR A 72 0.27 18.66 29.81
N LYS A 73 1.44 19.05 29.29
CA LYS A 73 2.51 18.13 28.89
C LYS A 73 3.80 18.53 29.58
N GLN A 74 4.28 17.65 30.47
CA GLN A 74 5.54 17.83 31.18
C GLN A 74 6.72 17.28 30.38
N ASP A 75 7.88 17.89 30.57
CA ASP A 75 9.18 17.29 30.20
C ASP A 75 9.71 16.42 31.35
N VAL A 76 10.80 15.69 31.10
CA VAL A 76 11.52 14.87 32.08
C VAL A 76 12.07 15.72 33.23
N ARG A 77 12.56 16.94 32.93
CA ARG A 77 13.32 17.81 33.88
C ARG A 77 12.67 19.16 34.20
N GLY A 78 11.48 19.44 33.67
CA GLY A 78 10.75 20.70 33.87
C GLY A 78 9.68 20.68 34.97
N PRO A 79 8.82 21.73 35.03
CA PRO A 79 7.61 21.73 35.84
C PRO A 79 6.77 20.47 35.65
N ARG A 80 6.21 19.94 36.74
CA ARG A 80 5.39 18.71 36.69
C ARG A 80 4.03 19.00 36.09
N ARG A 81 3.42 17.95 35.54
CA ARG A 81 2.01 18.00 35.11
C ARG A 81 1.12 18.44 36.28
N ASP A 82 0.08 19.21 35.97
CA ASP A 82 -0.89 19.73 36.95
C ASP A 82 -0.26 20.69 37.98
N THR A 83 0.92 21.24 37.67
CA THR A 83 1.53 22.33 38.45
C THR A 83 1.27 23.65 37.75
N ASP A 84 0.87 24.66 38.53
CA ASP A 84 0.65 26.00 38.03
C ASP A 84 1.96 26.80 37.99
N VAL A 85 2.29 27.32 36.81
CA VAL A 85 3.43 28.20 36.60
C VAL A 85 2.91 29.62 36.48
N ARG A 86 3.32 30.49 37.42
CA ARG A 86 2.85 31.89 37.47
C ARG A 86 3.88 32.83 36.87
N LEU A 87 3.40 33.75 36.02
CA LEU A 87 4.18 34.85 35.46
C LEU A 87 3.51 36.17 35.84
N GLU A 88 4.23 37.02 36.56
CA GLU A 88 3.69 38.30 37.04
C GLU A 88 3.79 39.38 35.95
N MET A 89 2.74 40.17 35.72
CA MET A 89 2.85 41.37 34.88
C MET A 89 3.28 42.57 35.74
N PRO A 90 4.41 43.23 35.43
CA PRO A 90 4.79 44.46 36.12
C PRO A 90 3.68 45.51 35.99
N ALA A 91 3.40 46.22 37.10
CA ALA A 91 2.41 47.29 37.11
C ALA A 91 2.76 48.37 36.07
N GLY A 92 1.83 48.65 35.16
CA GLY A 92 2.01 49.63 34.08
C GLY A 92 2.69 49.08 32.82
N SER A 93 2.95 47.77 32.75
CA SER A 93 3.33 47.12 31.49
C SER A 93 2.11 46.95 30.59
N SER A 94 2.27 47.18 29.29
CA SER A 94 1.21 47.04 28.28
C SER A 94 0.99 45.58 27.86
N GLY A 95 1.15 44.63 28.78
CA GLY A 95 1.18 43.17 28.49
C GLY A 95 2.36 42.73 27.60
N SER A 96 3.38 43.57 27.42
CA SER A 96 4.57 43.31 26.59
C SER A 96 5.75 42.72 27.37
N GLU A 97 5.63 42.62 28.70
CA GLU A 97 6.67 42.11 29.57
C GLU A 97 6.07 41.28 30.72
N PHE A 98 6.78 40.22 31.11
CA PHE A 98 6.45 39.38 32.26
C PHE A 98 7.65 39.20 33.18
N LEU A 99 7.41 38.90 34.45
CA LEU A 99 8.41 38.46 35.40
C LEU A 99 8.23 36.97 35.68
N PHE A 100 9.27 36.19 35.40
CA PHE A 100 9.31 34.77 35.71
C PHE A 100 10.62 34.44 36.42
N ARG A 101 10.54 33.99 37.68
CA ARG A 101 11.71 33.67 38.52
C ARG A 101 12.76 34.80 38.57
N ASN A 102 12.31 36.03 38.77
CA ASN A 102 13.13 37.26 38.74
C ASN A 102 13.78 37.57 37.38
N SER A 103 13.42 36.86 36.30
CA SER A 103 13.79 37.18 34.93
C SER A 103 12.71 38.04 34.29
N ARG A 104 13.10 39.13 33.62
CA ARG A 104 12.19 39.96 32.84
C ARG A 104 12.11 39.41 31.42
N LEU A 105 10.96 38.81 31.08
CA LEU A 105 10.68 38.29 29.75
C LEU A 105 10.07 39.40 28.90
N GLY A 106 10.77 39.84 27.85
CA GLY A 106 10.27 40.87 26.93
C GLY A 106 9.68 40.26 25.66
N TRP A 107 8.61 40.84 25.14
CA TRP A 107 8.01 40.44 23.86
C TRP A 107 8.99 40.68 22.70
N VAL A 108 9.34 39.62 21.97
CA VAL A 108 10.30 39.65 20.85
C VAL A 108 9.60 39.66 19.49
N GLY A 109 8.44 39.00 19.38
CA GLY A 109 7.75 38.87 18.11
C GLY A 109 6.43 38.08 18.19
N PRO A 110 5.70 37.98 17.07
CA PRO A 110 4.51 37.14 16.98
C PRO A 110 4.85 35.67 17.23
N PRO A 111 3.89 34.85 17.66
CA PRO A 111 4.16 33.44 17.94
C PRO A 111 4.59 32.72 16.64
N PRO A 112 5.58 31.81 16.70
CA PRO A 112 5.96 31.02 15.54
C PRO A 112 4.74 30.21 15.07
N ALA A 113 4.62 30.02 13.76
CA ALA A 113 3.57 29.17 13.19
C ALA A 113 3.60 27.81 13.89
N LEU A 114 2.48 27.45 14.52
CA LEU A 114 2.37 26.20 15.28
C LEU A 114 2.84 25.04 14.39
N PRO A 115 3.79 24.19 14.85
CA PRO A 115 4.30 23.06 14.07
C PRO A 115 3.22 22.01 13.73
N SER A 116 1.99 22.17 14.24
CA SER A 116 0.83 21.33 13.95
C SER A 116 -0.06 21.83 12.80
N GLN A 117 0.33 22.88 12.07
CA GLN A 117 -0.41 23.32 10.86
C GLN A 117 0.43 23.24 9.60
N ASP A 118 1.40 22.32 9.54
CA ASP A 118 1.91 21.90 8.25
C ASP A 118 0.88 20.91 7.66
N PRO A 119 0.04 21.30 6.67
CA PRO A 119 -1.04 20.46 6.17
C PRO A 119 -0.52 19.09 5.69
N VAL A 120 0.76 19.01 5.34
CA VAL A 120 1.47 17.79 4.95
C VAL A 120 1.61 16.81 6.12
N LYS A 121 1.97 17.26 7.32
CA LYS A 121 2.13 16.38 8.50
C LYS A 121 0.78 15.92 9.03
N LEU A 122 -0.25 16.77 8.94
CA LEU A 122 -1.61 16.42 9.36
C LEU A 122 -2.23 15.37 8.43
N LYS A 123 -2.06 15.53 7.11
CA LYS A 123 -2.43 14.50 6.13
C LYS A 123 -1.67 13.20 6.33
N LYS A 124 -0.37 13.26 6.64
CA LYS A 124 0.43 12.04 6.90
C LYS A 124 0.00 11.31 8.16
N ALA A 125 -0.31 12.02 9.25
CA ALA A 125 -0.82 11.41 10.48
C ALA A 125 -2.24 10.83 10.30
N GLN A 126 -3.09 11.48 9.51
CA GLN A 126 -4.40 10.93 9.12
C GLN A 126 -4.25 9.66 8.27
N LEU A 127 -3.37 9.68 7.26
CA LEU A 127 -3.09 8.50 6.43
C LEU A 127 -2.57 7.35 7.28
N GLN A 128 -1.63 7.59 8.19
CA GLN A 128 -1.10 6.55 9.08
C GLN A 128 -2.19 5.97 10.00
N LYS A 129 -3.11 6.80 10.49
CA LYS A 129 -4.24 6.34 11.30
C LYS A 129 -5.23 5.51 10.48
N GLU A 130 -5.53 5.93 9.25
CA GLU A 130 -6.37 5.16 8.31
C GLU A 130 -5.72 3.83 7.91
N GLU A 131 -4.40 3.82 7.67
CA GLU A 131 -3.63 2.60 7.40
C GLU A 131 -3.65 1.64 8.59
N GLU A 132 -3.52 2.14 9.82
CA GLU A 132 -3.58 1.32 11.03
C GLU A 132 -5.00 0.76 11.26
N GLU A 133 -6.05 1.55 11.03
CA GLU A 133 -7.44 1.08 11.10
C GLU A 133 -7.76 0.07 9.99
N ALA A 134 -7.26 0.28 8.76
CA ALA A 134 -7.40 -0.65 7.66
C ALA A 134 -6.66 -1.98 7.93
N ALA A 135 -5.47 -1.91 8.54
CA ALA A 135 -4.73 -3.10 8.96
C ALA A 135 -5.50 -3.89 10.03
N LYS A 136 -6.08 -3.21 11.03
CA LYS A 136 -6.91 -3.84 12.06
C LYS A 136 -8.16 -4.51 11.46
N ARG A 137 -8.87 -3.82 10.56
CA ARG A 137 -10.04 -4.41 9.85
C ARG A 137 -9.65 -5.61 9.00
N LYS A 138 -8.49 -5.58 8.35
CA LYS A 138 -7.98 -6.71 7.57
C LYS A 138 -7.70 -7.92 8.45
N THR A 139 -7.05 -7.73 9.60
CA THR A 139 -6.79 -8.82 10.55
C THR A 139 -8.07 -9.38 11.16
N GLU A 140 -9.08 -8.54 11.41
CA GLU A 140 -10.38 -8.96 11.92
C GLU A 140 -11.17 -9.78 10.89
N LEU A 141 -11.17 -9.36 9.62
CA LEU A 141 -11.78 -10.12 8.52
C LEU A 141 -11.08 -11.46 8.27
N GLU A 142 -9.76 -11.51 8.39
CA GLU A 142 -8.99 -12.75 8.26
C GLU A 142 -9.32 -13.72 9.41
N ALA A 143 -9.43 -13.22 10.65
CA ALA A 143 -9.86 -14.02 11.79
C ALA A 143 -11.29 -14.57 11.61
N GLN A 144 -12.23 -13.75 11.11
CA GLN A 144 -13.61 -14.20 10.82
C GLN A 144 -13.65 -15.28 9.72
N ARG A 145 -12.82 -15.16 8.68
CA ARG A 145 -12.71 -16.19 7.64
C ARG A 145 -12.16 -17.50 8.19
N GLU A 146 -11.12 -17.44 9.02
CA GLU A 146 -10.55 -18.62 9.66
C GLU A 146 -11.56 -19.31 10.59
N GLU A 147 -12.39 -18.53 11.31
CA GLU A 147 -13.45 -19.08 12.17
C GLU A 147 -14.54 -19.79 11.36
N LEU A 148 -15.00 -19.19 10.24
CA LEU A 148 -15.95 -19.82 9.32
C LEU A 148 -15.41 -21.10 8.68
N ASP A 149 -14.13 -21.12 8.28
CA ASP A 149 -13.50 -22.32 7.74
C ASP A 149 -13.36 -23.42 8.81
N ARG A 150 -13.04 -23.07 10.05
CA ARG A 150 -13.03 -24.02 11.19
C ARG A 150 -14.43 -24.58 11.45
N GLU A 151 -15.47 -23.77 11.37
CA GLU A 151 -16.85 -24.24 11.54
C GLU A 151 -17.29 -25.16 10.40
N ARG A 152 -16.93 -24.83 9.15
CA ARG A 152 -17.18 -25.69 7.98
C ARG A 152 -16.53 -27.06 8.15
N LEU A 153 -15.28 -27.12 8.63
CA LEU A 153 -14.58 -28.37 8.92
C LEU A 153 -15.29 -29.20 10.01
N ARG A 154 -15.80 -28.55 11.08
CA ARG A 154 -16.58 -29.26 12.11
C ARG A 154 -17.87 -29.85 11.54
N GLN A 155 -18.57 -29.11 10.69
CA GLN A 155 -19.80 -29.59 10.03
C GLN A 155 -19.49 -30.76 9.10
N GLU A 156 -18.39 -30.70 8.33
CA GLU A 156 -17.97 -31.79 7.46
C GLU A 156 -17.57 -33.04 8.27
N GLU A 157 -16.87 -32.88 9.40
CA GLU A 157 -16.53 -33.98 10.29
C GLU A 157 -17.80 -34.61 10.90
N GLN A 158 -18.78 -33.81 11.32
CA GLN A 158 -20.07 -34.32 11.80
C GLN A 158 -20.82 -35.07 10.70
N ALA A 159 -20.92 -34.50 9.50
CA ALA A 159 -21.55 -35.15 8.36
C ALA A 159 -20.84 -36.47 8.00
N ASN A 160 -19.51 -36.52 8.09
CA ASN A 160 -18.74 -37.75 7.87
C ASN A 160 -18.96 -38.78 9.00
N ARG A 161 -19.06 -38.35 10.26
CA ARG A 161 -19.43 -39.24 11.38
C ARG A 161 -20.83 -39.81 11.20
N GLU A 162 -21.80 -38.99 10.78
CA GLU A 162 -23.17 -39.43 10.50
C GLU A 162 -23.22 -40.40 9.31
N LYS A 163 -22.48 -40.12 8.23
CA LYS A 163 -22.33 -41.05 7.10
C LYS A 163 -21.69 -42.38 7.53
N ALA A 164 -20.69 -42.34 8.42
CA ALA A 164 -20.09 -43.54 8.97
C ALA A 164 -21.09 -44.33 9.84
N HIS A 165 -21.90 -43.68 10.68
CA HIS A 165 -22.89 -44.35 11.50
C HIS A 165 -24.07 -44.90 10.66
N SER A 166 -24.50 -44.18 9.62
CA SER A 166 -25.54 -44.60 8.68
C SER A 166 -25.08 -45.75 7.77
N GLY A 167 -23.82 -45.74 7.31
CA GLY A 167 -23.28 -46.73 6.37
C GLY A 167 -23.10 -48.14 6.95
N TYR A 168 -22.86 -48.27 8.26
CA TYR A 168 -22.67 -49.58 8.89
C TYR A 168 -23.99 -50.28 9.29
N GLY A 169 -25.13 -49.59 9.27
CA GLY A 169 -26.42 -50.15 9.70
C GLY A 169 -27.20 -50.91 8.62
N CYS A 170 -27.03 -50.57 7.34
CA CYS A 170 -27.90 -51.10 6.27
C CYS A 170 -27.26 -52.24 5.44
N GLY A 171 -25.93 -52.31 5.39
CA GLY A 171 -25.22 -53.33 4.59
C GLY A 171 -25.22 -54.75 5.18
N MET A 172 -25.30 -54.89 6.51
CA MET A 172 -25.27 -56.21 7.15
C MET A 172 -26.62 -56.95 7.11
N MET A 173 -27.75 -56.26 6.98
CA MET A 173 -29.07 -56.93 6.94
C MET A 173 -29.45 -57.44 5.54
N ARG A 174 -28.90 -56.89 4.45
CA ARG A 174 -29.22 -57.36 3.09
C ARG A 174 -28.46 -58.62 2.65
N LEU A 175 -27.33 -58.96 3.27
CA LEU A 175 -26.63 -60.22 3.01
C LEU A 175 -27.27 -61.43 3.73
N ALA A 176 -28.05 -61.20 4.78
CA ALA A 176 -28.79 -62.27 5.47
C ALA A 176 -30.10 -62.66 4.72
N ALA A 177 -30.71 -61.73 3.98
CA ALA A 177 -31.97 -61.98 3.27
C ALA A 177 -31.81 -62.66 1.89
N GLY A 178 -30.61 -62.63 1.30
CA GLY A 178 -30.34 -63.21 -0.03
C GLY A 178 -29.95 -64.70 -0.05
N CYS A 179 -29.71 -65.34 1.09
CA CYS A 179 -29.34 -66.77 1.17
C CYS A 179 -30.52 -67.71 1.44
N GLY A 180 -31.75 -67.20 1.55
CA GLY A 180 -32.93 -67.98 1.94
C GLY A 180 -33.61 -68.78 0.82
N GLN A 181 -33.28 -68.58 -0.46
CA GLN A 181 -34.03 -69.18 -1.58
C GLN A 181 -33.31 -70.28 -2.38
N ALA A 182 -32.04 -70.60 -2.09
CA ALA A 182 -31.29 -71.61 -2.83
C ALA A 182 -30.82 -72.83 -2.01
N CYS A 183 -31.24 -73.00 -0.75
CA CYS A 183 -30.79 -74.12 0.08
C CYS A 183 -31.96 -74.87 0.75
N GLY A 184 -32.84 -75.45 -0.07
CA GLY A 184 -33.94 -76.29 0.40
C GLY A 184 -33.57 -77.74 0.74
N ARG A 185 -32.27 -78.11 0.86
CA ARG A 185 -31.91 -79.53 1.07
C ARG A 185 -30.60 -79.86 1.80
N CYS A 186 -30.05 -78.95 2.59
CA CYS A 186 -28.87 -79.25 3.42
C CYS A 186 -29.19 -79.08 4.90
N SER A 187 -29.06 -80.17 5.67
CA SER A 187 -29.22 -80.19 7.12
C SER A 187 -28.27 -79.20 7.80
N TRP A 188 -28.76 -78.46 8.79
CA TRP A 188 -28.06 -77.40 9.52
C TRP A 188 -26.74 -77.78 10.21
N ASN A 189 -26.37 -79.06 10.29
CA ASN A 189 -25.20 -79.50 11.07
C ASN A 189 -23.88 -79.66 10.30
N SER A 190 -23.80 -79.40 8.99
CA SER A 190 -22.53 -79.55 8.24
C SER A 190 -22.00 -78.30 7.53
N CYS A 191 -22.75 -77.19 7.46
CA CYS A 191 -22.32 -76.00 6.71
C CYS A 191 -21.58 -74.94 7.56
N GLY A 192 -21.40 -75.17 8.87
CA GLY A 192 -20.79 -74.21 9.80
C GLY A 192 -19.26 -74.13 9.78
N ARG A 193 -18.55 -74.97 9.01
CA ARG A 193 -17.06 -75.00 9.03
C ARG A 193 -16.37 -74.64 7.71
N THR A 194 -17.08 -74.60 6.59
CA THR A 194 -16.47 -74.31 5.28
C THR A 194 -16.67 -72.88 4.80
N ALA A 195 -17.65 -72.15 5.35
CA ALA A 195 -17.92 -70.75 5.00
C ALA A 195 -16.89 -69.74 5.57
N LEU A 196 -16.13 -70.14 6.61
CA LEU A 196 -15.07 -69.31 7.20
C LEU A 196 -13.73 -69.36 6.45
N ALA A 197 -13.56 -70.30 5.50
CA ALA A 197 -12.32 -70.41 4.71
C ALA A 197 -12.39 -69.66 3.37
N ALA A 198 -13.58 -69.52 2.77
CA ALA A 198 -13.73 -68.89 1.46
C ALA A 198 -13.82 -67.34 1.51
N SER A 199 -14.30 -66.75 2.62
CA SER A 199 -14.33 -65.28 2.78
C SER A 199 -12.95 -64.66 3.04
N GLY A 200 -11.99 -65.47 3.52
CA GLY A 200 -10.60 -65.04 3.76
C GLY A 200 -9.74 -64.93 2.50
N ILE A 201 -10.15 -65.51 1.38
CA ILE A 201 -9.38 -65.53 0.13
C ILE A 201 -9.84 -64.41 -0.83
N CYS A 202 -11.15 -64.11 -0.91
CA CYS A 202 -11.63 -62.97 -1.70
C CYS A 202 -11.26 -61.59 -1.09
N ALA A 203 -11.20 -61.48 0.24
CA ALA A 203 -10.77 -60.24 0.90
C ALA A 203 -9.25 -59.96 0.76
N ARG A 204 -8.46 -60.98 0.38
CA ARG A 204 -7.00 -60.85 0.22
C ARG A 204 -6.57 -60.47 -1.20
N LEU A 205 -7.38 -60.78 -2.22
CA LEU A 205 -7.07 -60.41 -3.61
C LEU A 205 -7.48 -58.97 -3.96
N HIS A 206 -8.54 -58.42 -3.36
CA HIS A 206 -8.94 -57.03 -3.59
C HIS A 206 -8.08 -55.98 -2.86
N ARG A 207 -7.29 -56.39 -1.85
CA ARG A 207 -6.44 -55.50 -1.06
C ARG A 207 -5.01 -55.37 -1.57
N CYS A 208 -4.56 -56.28 -2.46
CA CYS A 208 -3.17 -56.28 -2.95
C CYS A 208 -2.94 -55.54 -4.28
N GLY A 209 -3.99 -55.06 -4.97
CA GLY A 209 -3.83 -54.42 -6.28
C GLY A 209 -3.83 -52.89 -6.29
N LEU A 210 -4.44 -52.23 -5.31
CA LEU A 210 -4.65 -50.76 -5.32
C LEU A 210 -3.72 -49.98 -4.39
N ALA A 211 -3.16 -50.64 -3.36
CA ALA A 211 -2.24 -49.98 -2.43
C ALA A 211 -0.89 -49.59 -3.07
N GLY A 212 -0.46 -50.30 -4.12
CA GLY A 212 0.79 -49.99 -4.82
C GLY A 212 0.71 -48.74 -5.71
N LEU A 213 -0.46 -48.48 -6.31
CA LEU A 213 -0.66 -47.32 -7.20
C LEU A 213 -0.77 -46.00 -6.43
N ASP A 214 -1.39 -46.01 -5.25
CA ASP A 214 -1.45 -44.83 -4.37
C ASP A 214 -0.08 -44.45 -3.81
N GLU A 215 0.78 -45.44 -3.54
CA GLU A 215 2.13 -45.20 -3.03
C GLU A 215 3.05 -44.64 -4.13
N GLU A 216 2.96 -45.17 -5.37
CA GLU A 216 3.68 -44.60 -6.52
C GLU A 216 3.25 -43.17 -6.82
N LEU A 217 1.95 -42.86 -6.73
CA LEU A 217 1.44 -41.51 -6.97
C LEU A 217 1.91 -40.53 -5.89
N ARG A 218 1.94 -40.95 -4.61
CA ARG A 218 2.52 -40.16 -3.51
C ARG A 218 4.02 -39.94 -3.68
N GLN A 219 4.76 -40.94 -4.12
CA GLN A 219 6.20 -40.80 -4.39
C GLN A 219 6.46 -39.87 -5.57
N GLN A 220 5.63 -39.90 -6.62
CA GLN A 220 5.72 -38.94 -7.74
C GLN A 220 5.40 -37.51 -7.31
N GLN A 221 4.36 -37.29 -6.51
CA GLN A 221 4.04 -35.96 -5.96
C GLN A 221 5.15 -35.43 -5.04
N ALA A 222 5.67 -36.25 -4.13
CA ALA A 222 6.78 -35.86 -3.26
C ALA A 222 8.07 -35.52 -4.05
N ALA A 223 8.36 -36.28 -5.13
CA ALA A 223 9.48 -35.98 -6.00
C ALA A 223 9.28 -34.69 -6.82
N GLN A 224 8.03 -34.36 -7.19
CA GLN A 224 7.71 -33.13 -7.92
C GLN A 224 7.82 -31.90 -6.99
N GLU A 225 7.39 -32.02 -5.73
CA GLU A 225 7.54 -30.98 -4.70
C GLU A 225 9.01 -30.77 -4.28
N ALA A 226 9.82 -31.83 -4.24
CA ALA A 226 11.25 -31.70 -3.99
C ALA A 226 11.95 -30.92 -5.12
N ARG A 227 11.62 -31.19 -6.38
CA ARG A 227 12.17 -30.45 -7.54
C ARG A 227 11.73 -28.99 -7.58
N SER A 228 10.52 -28.65 -7.14
CA SER A 228 10.06 -27.25 -7.11
C SER A 228 10.76 -26.42 -6.02
N ARG A 229 11.14 -27.05 -4.90
CA ARG A 229 11.94 -26.43 -3.83
C ARG A 229 13.39 -26.17 -4.24
N ASP A 230 14.01 -27.09 -4.99
CA ASP A 230 15.39 -26.91 -5.45
C ASP A 230 15.53 -25.79 -6.51
N CYS A 231 14.50 -25.59 -7.34
CA CYS A 231 14.47 -24.48 -8.32
C CYS A 231 14.29 -23.10 -7.68
N THR A 232 13.70 -23.01 -6.48
CA THR A 232 13.55 -21.74 -5.76
C THR A 232 14.78 -21.38 -4.93
N ALA A 233 15.52 -22.38 -4.45
CA ALA A 233 16.77 -22.17 -3.70
C ALA A 233 17.94 -21.67 -4.59
N THR A 234 17.99 -22.07 -5.86
CA THR A 234 19.06 -21.64 -6.79
C THR A 234 18.87 -20.21 -7.33
N ALA A 235 17.66 -19.65 -7.27
CA ALA A 235 17.38 -18.27 -7.70
C ALA A 235 17.85 -17.20 -6.71
N PHE A 236 18.19 -17.57 -5.47
CA PHE A 236 18.58 -16.62 -4.41
C PHE A 236 20.11 -16.47 -4.21
N ALA A 237 20.93 -17.32 -4.84
CA ALA A 237 22.38 -17.36 -4.57
C ALA A 237 23.25 -16.50 -5.50
N SER A 238 22.68 -15.74 -6.45
CA SER A 238 23.44 -14.97 -7.44
C SER A 238 22.94 -13.53 -7.59
N LYS A 239 22.99 -12.73 -6.51
CA LYS A 239 22.87 -11.27 -6.62
C LYS A 239 24.03 -10.57 -5.90
N SER A 240 25.06 -10.23 -6.68
CA SER A 240 26.04 -9.22 -6.31
C SER A 240 25.40 -7.82 -6.41
N PRO A 241 25.58 -6.94 -5.42
CA PRO A 241 25.00 -5.60 -5.44
C PRO A 241 25.81 -4.70 -6.38
N GLY A 242 25.18 -4.12 -7.42
CA GLY A 242 25.82 -3.04 -8.19
C GLY A 242 25.48 -2.88 -9.67
N GLN A 243 24.49 -3.57 -10.25
CA GLN A 243 24.07 -3.30 -11.63
C GLN A 243 22.58 -2.93 -11.73
N PRO A 244 22.23 -1.86 -12.46
CA PRO A 244 20.84 -1.50 -12.74
C PRO A 244 20.22 -2.55 -13.67
N PRO A 245 18.96 -2.95 -13.43
CA PRO A 245 18.33 -4.04 -14.16
C PRO A 245 17.97 -3.59 -15.59
N LYS A 246 18.38 -4.38 -16.58
CA LYS A 246 17.88 -4.30 -17.96
C LYS A 246 16.52 -5.01 -18.03
N ASP A 247 15.46 -4.32 -17.63
CA ASP A 247 14.10 -4.88 -17.52
C ASP A 247 13.32 -5.02 -18.84
N GLY A 248 14.01 -5.12 -19.98
CA GLY A 248 13.35 -5.35 -21.28
C GLY A 248 13.07 -6.82 -21.60
N ALA A 249 13.88 -7.75 -21.09
CA ALA A 249 13.79 -9.17 -21.45
C ALA A 249 12.85 -9.99 -20.54
N SER A 250 12.61 -9.53 -19.31
CA SER A 250 11.89 -10.32 -18.29
C SER A 250 10.38 -10.37 -18.50
N GLN A 251 9.77 -9.34 -19.10
CA GLN A 251 8.33 -9.34 -19.37
C GLN A 251 7.94 -10.22 -20.58
N ALA A 252 8.78 -10.26 -21.61
CA ALA A 252 8.55 -11.12 -22.78
C ALA A 252 8.68 -12.60 -22.42
N GLU A 253 9.69 -12.98 -21.62
CA GLU A 253 9.83 -14.34 -21.11
C GLU A 253 8.69 -14.72 -20.15
N ALA A 254 8.22 -13.78 -19.31
CA ALA A 254 7.08 -14.03 -18.43
C ALA A 254 5.78 -14.22 -19.21
N ALA A 255 5.58 -13.49 -20.32
CA ALA A 255 4.43 -13.67 -21.21
C ALA A 255 4.48 -15.03 -21.92
N GLN A 256 5.63 -15.43 -22.45
CA GLN A 256 5.81 -16.76 -23.06
C GLN A 256 5.54 -17.89 -22.06
N ARG A 257 6.03 -17.78 -20.82
CA ARG A 257 5.78 -18.79 -19.78
C ARG A 257 4.30 -18.90 -19.41
N ARG A 258 3.55 -17.78 -19.44
CA ARG A 258 2.10 -17.80 -19.20
C ARG A 258 1.35 -18.48 -20.35
N GLU A 259 1.73 -18.20 -21.59
CA GLU A 259 1.13 -18.83 -22.77
C GLU A 259 1.39 -20.35 -22.80
N GLU A 260 2.60 -20.78 -22.45
CA GLU A 260 2.96 -22.20 -22.38
C GLU A 260 2.22 -22.93 -21.26
N LEU A 261 2.02 -22.28 -20.11
CA LEU A 261 1.26 -22.84 -18.99
C LEU A 261 -0.23 -22.99 -19.31
N GLU A 262 -0.83 -22.04 -20.04
CA GLU A 262 -2.21 -22.18 -20.53
C GLU A 262 -2.34 -23.30 -21.57
N ARG A 263 -1.33 -23.48 -22.44
CA ARG A 263 -1.28 -24.62 -23.37
C ARG A 263 -1.27 -25.96 -22.64
N GLN A 264 -0.48 -26.08 -21.58
CA GLN A 264 -0.42 -27.30 -20.75
C GLN A 264 -1.75 -27.58 -20.02
N LYS A 265 -2.44 -26.54 -19.52
CA LYS A 265 -3.76 -26.70 -18.90
C LYS A 265 -4.82 -27.17 -19.91
N GLU A 266 -4.81 -26.62 -21.12
CA GLU A 266 -5.72 -27.00 -22.20
C GLU A 266 -5.50 -28.47 -22.61
N GLU A 267 -4.25 -28.92 -22.67
CA GLU A 267 -3.90 -30.31 -22.96
C GLU A 267 -4.37 -31.27 -21.84
N LEU A 268 -4.20 -30.87 -20.58
CA LEU A 268 -4.75 -31.61 -19.43
C LEU A 268 -6.28 -31.72 -19.49
N ARG A 269 -6.99 -30.63 -19.82
CA ARG A 269 -8.45 -30.67 -20.03
C ARG A 269 -8.84 -31.65 -21.14
N ARG A 270 -8.15 -31.65 -22.28
CA ARG A 270 -8.40 -32.61 -23.36
C ARG A 270 -8.17 -34.06 -22.93
N MET A 271 -7.15 -34.31 -22.12
CA MET A 271 -6.92 -35.65 -21.57
C MET A 271 -8.01 -36.07 -20.58
N GLU A 272 -8.48 -35.15 -19.73
CA GLU A 272 -9.60 -35.41 -18.82
C GLU A 272 -10.90 -35.65 -19.57
N GLU A 273 -11.24 -34.82 -20.56
CA GLU A 273 -12.41 -35.02 -21.42
C GLU A 273 -12.34 -36.36 -22.17
N ALA A 274 -11.18 -36.74 -22.69
CA ALA A 274 -10.98 -38.06 -23.31
C ALA A 274 -11.13 -39.20 -22.30
N ARG A 275 -10.71 -39.00 -21.05
CA ARG A 275 -10.86 -39.98 -19.96
C ARG A 275 -12.33 -40.13 -19.55
N TRP A 276 -13.06 -39.02 -19.41
CA TRP A 276 -14.49 -39.01 -19.09
C TRP A 276 -15.34 -39.55 -20.24
N GLY A 277 -14.98 -39.25 -21.49
CA GLY A 277 -15.62 -39.81 -22.68
C GLY A 277 -15.52 -41.33 -22.72
N LYS A 278 -14.35 -41.90 -22.40
CA LYS A 278 -14.18 -43.36 -22.27
C LYS A 278 -15.00 -43.95 -21.12
N LEU A 279 -15.10 -43.25 -19.98
CA LEU A 279 -15.90 -43.69 -18.84
C LEU A 279 -17.41 -43.70 -19.16
N TRP A 280 -17.87 -42.74 -19.96
CA TRP A 280 -19.25 -42.65 -20.41
C TRP A 280 -19.61 -43.79 -21.36
N VAL A 281 -18.72 -44.17 -22.27
CA VAL A 281 -18.92 -45.34 -23.16
C VAL A 281 -19.02 -46.65 -22.35
N VAL A 282 -18.18 -46.84 -21.32
CA VAL A 282 -18.26 -48.04 -20.46
C VAL A 282 -19.57 -48.09 -19.67
N ARG A 283 -20.08 -46.94 -19.22
CA ARG A 283 -21.34 -46.86 -18.47
C ARG A 283 -22.57 -47.07 -19.36
N SER A 284 -22.53 -46.59 -20.60
CA SER A 284 -23.58 -46.81 -21.60
C SER A 284 -23.64 -48.25 -22.10
N VAL A 285 -22.52 -48.96 -22.16
CA VAL A 285 -22.49 -50.41 -22.47
C VAL A 285 -23.00 -51.24 -21.29
N GLY A 286 -22.74 -50.81 -20.04
CA GLY A 286 -23.29 -51.46 -18.84
C GLY A 286 -24.82 -51.36 -18.74
N ALA A 287 -25.41 -50.21 -19.09
CA ALA A 287 -26.86 -50.01 -19.06
C ALA A 287 -27.63 -50.86 -20.09
N SER A 288 -26.99 -51.26 -21.19
CA SER A 288 -27.62 -52.13 -22.22
C SER A 288 -27.62 -53.62 -21.84
N ILE A 289 -26.78 -54.05 -20.90
CA ILE A 289 -26.73 -55.45 -20.44
C ILE A 289 -27.84 -55.74 -19.41
N ASP A 290 -28.21 -54.74 -18.60
CA ASP A 290 -29.31 -54.85 -17.63
C ASP A 290 -30.71 -54.82 -18.29
N ALA A 291 -30.82 -54.25 -19.49
CA ALA A 291 -32.07 -54.22 -20.26
C ALA A 291 -32.43 -55.56 -20.95
N LEU A 292 -31.52 -56.54 -20.98
CA LEU A 292 -31.72 -57.84 -21.64
C LEU A 292 -32.03 -59.01 -20.69
N HIS A 293 -32.06 -58.80 -19.37
CA HIS A 293 -32.34 -59.87 -18.37
C HIS A 293 -33.63 -59.68 -17.57
N GLY A 294 -34.50 -58.73 -17.93
CA GLY A 294 -35.74 -58.43 -17.21
C GLY A 294 -37.00 -58.88 -17.94
N GLY A 295 -37.21 -60.19 -18.13
CA GLY A 295 -38.43 -60.64 -18.77
C GLY A 295 -38.64 -62.15 -18.71
N GLU A 296 -38.90 -62.71 -17.52
CA GLU A 296 -39.59 -64.00 -17.35
C GLU A 296 -39.81 -64.28 -15.86
N ALA A 297 -41.07 -64.25 -15.39
CA ALA A 297 -41.61 -65.08 -14.31
C ALA A 297 -43.05 -64.66 -13.95
N SER A 298 -44.04 -65.32 -14.56
CA SER A 298 -45.38 -65.42 -14.00
C SER A 298 -45.77 -66.89 -14.01
N ILE A 299 -45.54 -67.58 -12.89
CA ILE A 299 -45.98 -68.96 -12.65
C ILE A 299 -46.51 -69.08 -11.20
N ALA A 300 -47.80 -69.43 -11.13
CA ALA A 300 -48.48 -70.35 -10.21
C ALA A 300 -48.45 -70.22 -8.67
N GLY A 301 -49.66 -70.30 -8.10
CA GLY A 301 -50.04 -71.13 -6.94
C GLY A 301 -51.58 -71.19 -6.94
N LYS A 302 -52.32 -72.31 -7.07
CA LYS A 302 -52.23 -73.71 -6.60
C LYS A 302 -52.08 -73.85 -5.08
N THR A 303 -53.21 -74.02 -4.40
CA THR A 303 -53.34 -74.75 -3.14
C THR A 303 -54.44 -75.80 -3.30
N LEU A 304 -54.02 -77.06 -3.14
CA LEU A 304 -54.80 -78.29 -3.04
C LEU A 304 -54.96 -78.65 -1.55
N GLY A 305 -56.03 -79.37 -1.21
CA GLY A 305 -55.87 -80.59 -0.40
C GLY A 305 -56.70 -80.71 0.89
N GLY A 306 -57.42 -81.84 0.97
CA GLY A 306 -57.89 -82.52 2.19
C GLY A 306 -59.43 -82.54 2.30
N GLY A 307 -60.14 -83.67 2.23
CA GLY A 307 -59.78 -85.08 2.38
C GLY A 307 -60.74 -85.75 3.38
N ASP A 308 -61.70 -86.50 2.83
CA ASP A 308 -62.30 -87.79 3.23
C ASP A 308 -62.56 -88.22 4.70
N SER A 309 -63.45 -89.23 4.76
CA SER A 309 -63.66 -90.29 5.78
C SER A 309 -64.93 -90.15 6.63
N GLU A 310 -66.02 -90.88 6.33
CA GLU A 310 -66.28 -92.32 6.60
C GLU A 310 -66.50 -92.67 8.08
N ALA A 311 -67.71 -93.21 8.38
CA ALA A 311 -68.08 -94.24 9.37
C ALA A 311 -69.57 -94.02 9.72
N GLY A 312 -70.54 -94.91 9.50
CA GLY A 312 -70.51 -96.36 9.61
C GLY A 312 -70.92 -96.75 11.03
N SER A 313 -72.18 -97.16 11.25
CA SER A 313 -72.52 -98.11 12.34
C SER A 313 -73.98 -98.60 12.25
N SER A 314 -74.12 -99.67 11.49
CA SER A 314 -75.16 -100.70 11.59
C SER A 314 -75.00 -101.55 12.86
N PHE A 315 -76.07 -101.81 13.64
CA PHE A 315 -76.21 -102.94 14.59
C PHE A 315 -77.67 -102.88 15.11
N GLY A 316 -78.47 -103.93 15.31
CA GLY A 316 -78.32 -105.37 15.19
C GLY A 316 -79.67 -106.02 15.55
N ILE A 317 -80.00 -107.11 14.86
CA ILE A 317 -81.17 -107.98 15.02
C ILE A 317 -80.87 -109.05 16.08
N ILE A 318 -81.72 -109.25 17.10
CA ILE A 318 -81.81 -110.46 17.97
C ILE A 318 -83.26 -110.55 18.48
N SER A 319 -84.17 -111.43 18.03
CA SER A 319 -84.39 -112.89 18.23
C SER A 319 -84.82 -113.37 19.63
N CYS A 320 -85.97 -114.07 19.64
CA CYS A 320 -86.44 -115.19 20.50
C CYS A 320 -86.96 -114.95 21.93
N GLY A 321 -88.13 -115.55 22.23
CA GLY A 321 -88.56 -115.91 23.59
C GLY A 321 -90.06 -116.06 23.80
N LEU A 322 -90.62 -117.23 23.46
CA LEU A 322 -91.92 -117.72 23.94
C LEU A 322 -91.85 -117.97 25.46
N ASP A 323 -92.88 -117.60 26.22
CA ASP A 323 -93.42 -118.45 27.30
C ASP A 323 -94.76 -117.93 27.86
N THR A 324 -95.67 -118.88 28.05
CA THR A 324 -97.09 -118.72 28.40
C THR A 324 -97.31 -118.73 29.90
N GLY A 325 -98.05 -117.74 30.42
CA GLY A 325 -98.81 -117.89 31.67
C GLY A 325 -98.79 -116.66 32.59
N SER A 326 -99.90 -115.92 32.62
CA SER A 326 -100.45 -115.15 33.77
C SER A 326 -101.30 -113.97 33.24
N CYS A 327 -102.55 -114.25 32.85
CA CYS A 327 -103.44 -113.34 32.09
C CYS A 327 -103.98 -112.12 32.89
N LEU A 328 -103.35 -111.78 34.02
CA LEU A 328 -103.69 -110.61 34.84
C LEU A 328 -102.44 -109.74 35.15
N GLU A 329 -101.24 -110.32 35.19
CA GLU A 329 -99.98 -109.56 35.28
C GLU A 329 -99.51 -109.05 33.92
N GLU A 330 -99.87 -109.71 32.82
CA GLU A 330 -99.50 -109.28 31.47
C GLU A 330 -100.28 -108.04 31.00
N GLN A 331 -101.51 -107.87 31.48
CA GLN A 331 -102.29 -106.64 31.25
C GLN A 331 -101.67 -105.46 32.00
N GLN A 332 -101.23 -105.67 33.24
CA GLN A 332 -100.50 -104.66 34.01
C GLN A 332 -99.15 -104.30 33.36
N ARG A 333 -98.40 -105.28 32.84
CA ARG A 333 -97.16 -105.02 32.08
C ARG A 333 -97.38 -104.34 30.75
N ARG A 334 -98.51 -104.57 30.07
CA ARG A 334 -98.87 -103.83 28.85
C ARG A 334 -99.25 -102.40 29.17
N GLU A 335 -100.00 -102.16 30.24
CA GLU A 335 -100.32 -100.81 30.72
C GLU A 335 -99.06 -100.07 31.20
N ASP A 336 -98.14 -100.75 31.90
CA ASP A 336 -96.87 -100.17 32.32
C ASP A 336 -95.91 -99.96 31.14
N SER A 337 -95.88 -100.87 30.16
CA SER A 337 -95.12 -100.71 28.90
C SER A 337 -95.70 -99.62 28.01
N GLU A 338 -97.02 -99.42 27.98
CA GLU A 338 -97.66 -98.30 27.29
C GLU A 338 -97.37 -96.98 27.99
N ARG A 339 -97.36 -96.96 29.33
CA ARG A 339 -96.93 -95.78 30.10
C ARG A 339 -95.44 -95.48 29.91
N GLU A 340 -94.58 -96.49 29.85
CA GLU A 340 -93.16 -96.34 29.54
C GLU A 340 -92.97 -95.87 28.09
N SER A 341 -93.71 -96.43 27.12
CA SER A 341 -93.67 -95.98 25.73
C SER A 341 -94.18 -94.55 25.59
N GLN A 342 -95.18 -94.14 26.36
CA GLN A 342 -95.67 -92.75 26.39
C GLN A 342 -94.64 -91.82 27.03
N ARG A 343 -93.99 -92.22 28.13
CA ARG A 343 -92.89 -91.47 28.74
C ARG A 343 -91.70 -91.32 27.79
N VAL A 344 -91.32 -92.39 27.10
CA VAL A 344 -90.24 -92.38 26.10
C VAL A 344 -90.63 -91.53 24.89
N GLN A 345 -91.88 -91.57 24.42
CA GLN A 345 -92.35 -90.68 23.35
C GLN A 345 -92.38 -89.22 23.77
N GLU A 346 -92.80 -88.92 24.99
CA GLU A 346 -92.80 -87.56 25.55
C GLU A 346 -91.37 -87.06 25.76
N GLU A 347 -90.46 -87.91 26.24
CA GLU A 347 -89.04 -87.60 26.39
C GLU A 347 -88.34 -87.40 25.04
N LEU A 348 -88.65 -88.21 24.03
CA LEU A 348 -88.18 -88.00 22.65
C LEU A 348 -88.76 -86.73 22.04
N ARG A 349 -90.02 -86.38 22.34
CA ARG A 349 -90.61 -85.12 21.89
C ARG A 349 -89.90 -83.93 22.53
N ARG A 350 -89.63 -84.01 23.83
CA ARG A 350 -88.86 -83.02 24.58
C ARG A 350 -87.44 -82.88 24.05
N GLN A 351 -86.74 -83.98 23.78
CA GLN A 351 -85.40 -83.96 23.17
C GLN A 351 -85.41 -83.34 21.77
N ARG A 352 -86.46 -83.57 20.96
CA ARG A 352 -86.60 -82.92 19.65
C ARG A 352 -86.87 -81.42 19.78
N GLU A 353 -87.68 -81.00 20.74
CA GLU A 353 -87.94 -79.59 21.05
C GLU A 353 -86.66 -78.91 21.57
N GLU A 354 -85.89 -79.57 22.43
CA GLU A 354 -84.59 -79.09 22.92
C GLU A 354 -83.54 -78.99 21.80
N LEU A 355 -83.44 -79.98 20.91
CA LEU A 355 -82.56 -79.92 19.74
C LEU A 355 -82.95 -78.81 18.77
N LYS A 356 -84.27 -78.60 18.57
CA LYS A 356 -84.77 -77.51 17.74
C LYS A 356 -84.44 -76.14 18.34
N ALA A 357 -84.58 -75.99 19.66
CA ALA A 357 -84.20 -74.77 20.36
C ALA A 357 -82.69 -74.49 20.26
N LEU A 358 -81.85 -75.52 20.38
CA LEU A 358 -80.40 -75.39 20.19
C LEU A 358 -80.01 -75.07 18.74
N GLU A 359 -80.75 -75.59 17.76
CA GLU A 359 -80.53 -75.26 16.35
C GLU A 359 -80.94 -73.81 16.04
N GLU A 360 -82.05 -73.33 16.61
CA GLU A 360 -82.46 -71.92 16.53
C GLU A 360 -81.43 -71.00 17.22
N GLU A 361 -80.94 -71.35 18.42
CA GLU A 361 -79.88 -70.60 19.11
C GLU A 361 -78.58 -70.57 18.29
N ARG A 362 -78.21 -71.68 17.65
CA ARG A 362 -77.04 -71.74 16.77
C ARG A 362 -77.22 -70.87 15.52
N GLN A 363 -78.42 -70.80 14.94
CA GLN A 363 -78.72 -69.92 13.81
C GLN A 363 -78.68 -68.44 14.22
N GLU A 364 -79.21 -68.10 15.39
CA GLU A 364 -79.12 -66.74 15.93
C GLU A 364 -77.67 -66.32 16.21
N LEU A 365 -76.85 -67.21 16.79
CA LEU A 365 -75.43 -66.97 17.00
C LEU A 365 -74.69 -66.80 15.67
N ALA A 366 -74.96 -67.64 14.66
CA ALA A 366 -74.36 -67.50 13.34
C ALA A 366 -74.72 -66.17 12.67
N GLN A 367 -75.98 -65.71 12.79
CA GLN A 367 -76.40 -64.40 12.28
C GLN A 367 -75.71 -63.25 13.03
N ARG A 368 -75.54 -63.36 14.35
CA ARG A 368 -74.80 -62.36 15.15
C ARG A 368 -73.32 -62.33 14.76
N GLU A 369 -72.69 -63.48 14.57
CA GLU A 369 -71.29 -63.58 14.12
C GLU A 369 -71.10 -62.99 12.72
N GLU A 370 -72.04 -63.22 11.79
CA GLU A 370 -72.00 -62.63 10.46
C GLU A 370 -72.16 -61.11 10.50
N GLN A 371 -73.10 -60.59 11.31
CA GLN A 371 -73.26 -59.15 11.53
C GLN A 371 -72.01 -58.53 12.17
N GLU A 372 -71.40 -59.19 13.15
CA GLU A 372 -70.16 -58.73 13.77
C GLU A 372 -69.00 -58.74 12.77
N MET A 373 -68.90 -59.77 11.93
CA MET A 373 -67.91 -59.84 10.86
C MET A 373 -68.09 -58.71 9.84
N GLN A 374 -69.33 -58.42 9.43
CA GLN A 374 -69.62 -57.30 8.53
C GLN A 374 -69.27 -55.96 9.18
N ARG A 375 -69.58 -55.79 10.47
CA ARG A 375 -69.22 -54.57 11.22
C ARG A 375 -67.71 -54.38 11.28
N ARG A 376 -66.94 -55.44 11.59
CA ARG A 376 -65.47 -55.41 11.60
C ARG A 376 -64.87 -55.10 10.23
N LYS A 377 -65.47 -55.62 9.15
CA LYS A 377 -65.06 -55.28 7.77
C LYS A 377 -65.26 -53.79 7.48
N GLN A 378 -66.43 -53.23 7.84
CA GLN A 378 -66.71 -51.80 7.68
C GLN A 378 -65.79 -50.93 8.54
N GLU A 379 -65.53 -51.32 9.79
CA GLU A 379 -64.59 -50.63 10.68
C GLU A 379 -63.17 -50.66 10.09
N GLY A 380 -62.71 -51.80 9.54
CA GLY A 380 -61.42 -51.91 8.87
C GLY A 380 -61.31 -51.10 7.58
N GLU A 381 -62.37 -51.04 6.77
CA GLU A 381 -62.44 -50.18 5.58
C GLU A 381 -62.42 -48.70 5.95
N GLN A 382 -63.12 -48.30 7.02
CA GLN A 382 -63.07 -46.93 7.53
C GLN A 382 -61.69 -46.57 8.09
N GLU A 383 -61.04 -47.48 8.83
CA GLU A 383 -59.71 -47.26 9.37
C GLU A 383 -58.67 -47.13 8.26
N THR A 384 -58.71 -47.99 7.25
CA THR A 384 -57.82 -47.89 6.08
C THR A 384 -58.05 -46.61 5.28
N GLN A 385 -59.29 -46.16 5.11
CA GLN A 385 -59.60 -44.86 4.49
C GLN A 385 -59.06 -43.68 5.32
N ARG A 386 -59.16 -43.73 6.66
CA ARG A 386 -58.60 -42.70 7.56
C ARG A 386 -57.07 -42.64 7.45
N LEU A 387 -56.41 -43.80 7.45
CA LEU A 387 -54.95 -43.88 7.30
C LEU A 387 -54.51 -43.40 5.91
N ALA A 388 -55.26 -43.70 4.85
CA ALA A 388 -54.98 -43.20 3.50
C ALA A 388 -55.11 -41.67 3.43
N ALA A 389 -56.18 -41.10 4.00
CA ALA A 389 -56.38 -39.66 4.06
C ALA A 389 -55.30 -38.94 4.88
N GLU A 390 -54.85 -39.54 5.99
CA GLU A 390 -53.73 -39.02 6.78
C GLU A 390 -52.41 -39.06 6.01
N ALA A 391 -52.14 -40.16 5.28
CA ALA A 391 -50.96 -40.28 4.44
C ALA A 391 -50.96 -39.25 3.29
N GLU A 392 -52.11 -38.98 2.67
CA GLU A 392 -52.24 -37.92 1.66
C GLU A 392 -51.99 -36.53 2.25
N LYS A 393 -52.51 -36.26 3.45
CA LYS A 393 -52.25 -35.01 4.17
C LYS A 393 -50.75 -34.82 4.46
N GLN A 394 -50.06 -35.88 4.89
CA GLN A 394 -48.61 -35.84 5.11
C GLN A 394 -47.82 -35.62 3.81
N ARG A 395 -48.25 -36.23 2.69
CA ARG A 395 -47.63 -35.99 1.37
C ARG A 395 -47.81 -34.55 0.92
N ALA A 396 -49.00 -33.99 1.09
CA ALA A 396 -49.28 -32.58 0.76
C ALA A 396 -48.46 -31.62 1.63
N GLU A 397 -48.33 -31.90 2.94
CA GLU A 397 -47.49 -31.10 3.83
C GLU A 397 -46.00 -31.17 3.44
N LEU A 398 -45.49 -32.37 3.14
CA LEU A 398 -44.11 -32.54 2.68
C LEU A 398 -43.85 -31.83 1.35
N GLN A 399 -44.82 -31.85 0.43
CA GLN A 399 -44.72 -31.12 -0.83
C GLN A 399 -44.66 -29.61 -0.59
N ARG A 400 -45.55 -29.07 0.26
CA ARG A 400 -45.52 -27.66 0.66
C ARG A 400 -44.18 -27.26 1.28
N ARG A 401 -43.62 -28.08 2.18
CA ARG A 401 -42.30 -27.82 2.78
C ARG A 401 -41.17 -27.83 1.74
N ARG A 402 -41.25 -28.69 0.71
CA ARG A 402 -40.28 -28.69 -0.39
C ARG A 402 -40.36 -27.41 -1.22
N GLU A 403 -41.57 -26.94 -1.52
CA GLU A 403 -41.79 -25.68 -2.24
C GLU A 403 -41.30 -24.48 -1.40
N GLU A 404 -41.55 -24.47 -0.10
CA GLU A 404 -41.03 -23.45 0.82
C GLU A 404 -39.49 -23.46 0.88
N LEU A 405 -38.84 -24.63 0.93
CA LEU A 405 -37.38 -24.74 0.89
C LEU A 405 -36.80 -24.28 -0.46
N GLN A 406 -37.42 -24.65 -1.58
CA GLN A 406 -37.01 -24.19 -2.90
C GLN A 406 -37.14 -22.66 -3.04
N ALA A 407 -38.19 -22.06 -2.48
CA ALA A 407 -38.35 -20.61 -2.48
C ALA A 407 -37.27 -19.91 -1.64
N VAL A 408 -36.88 -20.48 -0.49
CA VAL A 408 -35.79 -19.96 0.34
C VAL A 408 -34.44 -20.09 -0.36
N GLU A 409 -34.17 -21.21 -1.03
CA GLU A 409 -32.96 -21.41 -1.83
C GLU A 409 -32.88 -20.41 -2.98
N ALA A 410 -33.98 -20.22 -3.74
CA ALA A 410 -34.04 -19.23 -4.81
C ALA A 410 -33.82 -17.80 -4.30
N ALA A 411 -34.43 -17.44 -3.15
CA ALA A 411 -34.21 -16.12 -2.53
C ALA A 411 -32.75 -15.92 -2.08
N ARG A 412 -32.10 -16.98 -1.60
CA ARG A 412 -30.67 -16.95 -1.23
C ARG A 412 -29.78 -16.76 -2.46
N GLU A 413 -30.07 -17.46 -3.55
CA GLU A 413 -29.34 -17.30 -4.82
C GLU A 413 -29.50 -15.91 -5.40
N GLU A 414 -30.71 -15.33 -5.38
CA GLU A 414 -30.95 -13.95 -5.81
C GLU A 414 -30.19 -12.94 -4.93
N ALA A 415 -30.18 -13.14 -3.61
CA ALA A 415 -29.43 -12.28 -2.69
C ALA A 415 -27.91 -12.36 -2.92
N LEU A 416 -27.38 -13.56 -3.20
CA LEU A 416 -25.97 -13.74 -3.56
C LEU A 416 -25.66 -13.07 -4.92
N ALA A 417 -26.54 -13.18 -5.91
CA ALA A 417 -26.37 -12.52 -7.20
C ALA A 417 -26.32 -11.00 -7.04
N LYS A 418 -27.23 -10.41 -6.27
CA LYS A 418 -27.22 -8.96 -5.94
C LYS A 418 -25.93 -8.54 -5.24
N LYS A 419 -25.45 -9.32 -4.28
CA LYS A 419 -24.18 -9.03 -3.59
C LYS A 419 -22.99 -9.08 -4.56
N MET A 420 -22.95 -10.05 -5.47
CA MET A 420 -21.92 -10.14 -6.50
C MET A 420 -21.98 -8.93 -7.47
N GLU A 421 -23.16 -8.47 -7.86
CA GLU A 421 -23.32 -7.26 -8.67
C GLU A 421 -22.85 -6.00 -7.92
N GLU A 422 -23.15 -5.87 -6.63
CA GLU A 422 -22.67 -4.77 -5.79
C GLU A 422 -21.14 -4.79 -5.64
N GLU A 423 -20.54 -5.96 -5.41
CA GLU A 423 -19.08 -6.12 -5.37
C GLU A 423 -18.43 -5.78 -6.72
N GLN A 424 -19.05 -6.15 -7.84
CA GLN A 424 -18.58 -5.76 -9.17
C GLN A 424 -18.68 -4.25 -9.40
N ARG A 425 -19.78 -3.60 -8.98
CA ARG A 425 -19.93 -2.14 -9.06
C ARG A 425 -18.87 -1.44 -8.22
N PHE A 426 -18.67 -1.88 -6.98
CA PHE A 426 -17.66 -1.33 -6.09
C PHE A 426 -16.24 -1.49 -6.65
N SER A 427 -15.93 -2.67 -7.21
CA SER A 427 -14.66 -2.92 -7.90
C SER A 427 -14.46 -2.00 -9.12
N ALA A 428 -15.51 -1.79 -9.92
CA ALA A 428 -15.46 -0.88 -11.06
C ALA A 428 -15.28 0.59 -10.64
N GLU A 429 -15.89 1.02 -9.52
CA GLU A 429 -15.69 2.35 -8.94
C GLU A 429 -14.26 2.54 -8.43
N LEU A 430 -13.70 1.55 -7.73
CA LEU A 430 -12.31 1.56 -7.30
C LEU A 430 -11.35 1.64 -8.49
N GLN A 431 -11.63 0.90 -9.58
CA GLN A 431 -10.82 0.94 -10.79
C GLN A 431 -10.88 2.33 -11.45
N ARG A 432 -12.06 2.94 -11.58
CA ARG A 432 -12.20 4.31 -12.09
C ARG A 432 -11.47 5.33 -11.23
N TRP A 433 -11.53 5.19 -9.91
CA TRP A 433 -10.81 6.06 -8.99
C TRP A 433 -9.29 5.91 -9.16
N ALA A 434 -8.79 4.68 -9.32
CA ALA A 434 -7.37 4.43 -9.58
C ALA A 434 -6.92 5.02 -10.93
N GLU A 435 -7.73 4.90 -11.99
CA GLU A 435 -7.47 5.52 -13.29
C GLU A 435 -7.44 7.05 -13.19
N GLN A 436 -8.36 7.66 -12.42
CA GLN A 436 -8.35 9.11 -12.16
C GLN A 436 -7.08 9.55 -11.42
N GLN A 437 -6.63 8.80 -10.42
CA GLN A 437 -5.37 9.10 -9.71
C GLN A 437 -4.15 8.97 -10.63
N GLN A 438 -4.11 7.94 -11.49
CA GLN A 438 -3.04 7.79 -12.47
C GLN A 438 -3.03 8.93 -13.50
N GLU A 439 -4.20 9.36 -13.97
CA GLU A 439 -4.33 10.48 -14.89
C GLU A 439 -3.91 11.80 -14.26
N ALA A 440 -4.29 12.05 -13.00
CA ALA A 440 -3.84 13.23 -12.25
C ALA A 440 -2.30 13.24 -12.10
N LEU A 441 -1.69 12.10 -11.79
CA LEU A 441 -0.22 11.97 -11.75
C LEU A 441 0.43 12.15 -13.12
N ARG A 442 -0.24 11.72 -14.20
CA ARG A 442 0.23 11.95 -15.58
C ARG A 442 0.22 13.44 -15.92
N GLN A 443 -0.86 14.15 -15.58
CA GLN A 443 -0.96 15.60 -15.75
C GLN A 443 0.12 16.34 -14.95
N GLN A 444 0.32 15.99 -13.67
CA GLN A 444 1.39 16.60 -12.86
C GLN A 444 2.79 16.38 -13.45
N ARG A 445 3.05 15.19 -14.03
CA ARG A 445 4.33 14.92 -14.71
C ARG A 445 4.48 15.72 -16.01
N GLU A 446 3.41 15.90 -16.76
CA GLU A 446 3.40 16.73 -17.96
C GLU A 446 3.60 18.21 -17.63
N GLU A 447 2.96 18.72 -16.57
CA GLU A 447 3.19 20.07 -16.05
C GLU A 447 4.64 20.27 -15.59
N LEU A 448 5.21 19.32 -14.86
CA LEU A 448 6.62 19.38 -14.45
C LEU A 448 7.57 19.40 -15.65
N ARG A 449 7.31 18.57 -16.67
CA ARG A 449 8.10 18.58 -17.92
C ARG A 449 7.97 19.91 -18.68
N ALA A 450 6.78 20.52 -18.69
CA ALA A 450 6.56 21.81 -19.30
C ALA A 450 7.35 22.91 -18.58
N LEU A 451 7.35 22.91 -17.25
CA LEU A 451 8.14 23.84 -16.43
C LEU A 451 9.65 23.61 -16.58
N GLU A 452 10.09 22.37 -16.70
CA GLU A 452 11.49 22.03 -17.00
C GLU A 452 11.91 22.55 -18.37
N ALA A 453 11.07 22.38 -19.40
CA ALA A 453 11.33 22.91 -20.74
C ALA A 453 11.38 24.45 -20.75
N GLU A 454 10.47 25.13 -20.04
CA GLU A 454 10.50 26.60 -19.89
C GLU A 454 11.78 27.06 -19.18
N ARG A 455 12.21 26.34 -18.13
CA ARG A 455 13.46 26.63 -17.44
C ARG A 455 14.67 26.44 -18.35
N GLU A 456 14.71 25.39 -19.17
CA GLU A 456 15.78 25.16 -20.15
C GLU A 456 15.81 26.26 -21.21
N GLU A 457 14.65 26.71 -21.70
CA GLU A 457 14.55 27.83 -22.65
C GLU A 457 15.09 29.13 -22.04
N ILE A 458 14.75 29.44 -20.79
CA ILE A 458 15.28 30.61 -20.07
C ILE A 458 16.81 30.51 -19.92
N LEU A 459 17.34 29.33 -19.60
CA LEU A 459 18.78 29.12 -19.50
C LEU A 459 19.48 29.28 -20.85
N HIS A 460 18.88 28.77 -21.93
CA HIS A 460 19.38 28.94 -23.29
C HIS A 460 19.44 30.42 -23.68
N ARG A 461 18.35 31.18 -23.47
CA ARG A 461 18.31 32.63 -23.72
C ARG A 461 19.38 33.38 -22.92
N LYS A 462 19.57 33.03 -21.64
CA LYS A 462 20.64 33.64 -20.82
C LYS A 462 22.05 33.31 -21.33
N LEU A 463 22.27 32.10 -21.84
CA LEU A 463 23.53 31.71 -22.45
C LEU A 463 23.78 32.47 -23.76
N GLU A 464 22.76 32.62 -24.61
CA GLU A 464 22.82 33.43 -25.83
C GLU A 464 23.10 34.91 -25.51
N GLU A 465 22.44 35.48 -24.50
CA GLU A 465 22.70 36.84 -24.03
C GLU A 465 24.14 37.00 -23.52
N GLN A 466 24.66 36.03 -22.76
CA GLN A 466 26.05 36.03 -22.31
C GLN A 466 27.05 35.90 -23.47
N GLN A 467 26.75 35.06 -24.47
CA GLN A 467 27.58 34.95 -25.67
C GLN A 467 27.61 36.27 -26.44
N LYS A 468 26.45 36.89 -26.63
CA LYS A 468 26.34 38.20 -27.28
C LYS A 468 27.12 39.29 -26.54
N LEU A 469 27.04 39.32 -25.21
CA LEU A 469 27.84 40.25 -24.40
C LEU A 469 29.35 40.03 -24.60
N ARG A 470 29.81 38.77 -24.68
CA ARG A 470 31.22 38.47 -24.98
C ARG A 470 31.62 38.91 -26.39
N GLU A 471 30.78 38.69 -27.38
CA GLU A 471 31.02 39.15 -28.75
C GLU A 471 31.09 40.69 -28.82
N ASP A 472 30.21 41.40 -28.11
CA ASP A 472 30.20 42.86 -28.01
C ASP A 472 31.48 43.37 -27.30
N GLU A 473 31.90 42.74 -26.20
CA GLU A 473 33.14 43.04 -25.48
C GLU A 473 34.38 42.78 -26.37
N GLU A 474 34.43 41.67 -27.10
CA GLU A 474 35.49 41.37 -28.05
C GLU A 474 35.53 42.39 -29.20
N ALA A 475 34.36 42.77 -29.74
CA ALA A 475 34.27 43.79 -30.78
C ALA A 475 34.68 45.18 -30.27
N GLU A 476 34.35 45.55 -29.03
CA GLU A 476 34.84 46.77 -28.40
C GLU A 476 36.35 46.72 -28.16
N ALA A 477 36.88 45.59 -27.68
CA ALA A 477 38.31 45.38 -27.49
C ALA A 477 39.08 45.47 -28.83
N GLN A 478 38.54 44.92 -29.92
CA GLN A 478 39.10 45.05 -31.25
C GLN A 478 39.11 46.51 -31.74
N ARG A 479 37.99 47.23 -31.59
CA ARG A 479 37.91 48.67 -31.92
C ARG A 479 38.91 49.50 -31.10
N ALA A 480 39.05 49.20 -29.82
CA ALA A 480 40.03 49.86 -28.94
C ALA A 480 41.47 49.54 -29.35
N ALA A 481 41.77 48.29 -29.74
CA ALA A 481 43.08 47.87 -30.23
C ALA A 481 43.42 48.54 -31.58
N GLU A 482 42.47 48.66 -32.49
CA GLU A 482 42.63 49.36 -33.76
C GLU A 482 42.86 50.86 -33.55
N ALA A 483 42.09 51.51 -32.67
CA ALA A 483 42.31 52.90 -32.29
C ALA A 483 43.70 53.13 -31.67
N ARG A 484 44.20 52.18 -30.85
CA ARG A 484 45.58 52.22 -30.33
C ARG A 484 46.62 52.09 -31.44
N ARG A 485 46.40 51.22 -32.44
CA ARG A 485 47.27 51.10 -33.61
C ARG A 485 47.29 52.36 -34.46
N GLN A 486 46.13 52.98 -34.68
CA GLN A 486 46.02 54.25 -35.40
C GLN A 486 46.79 55.36 -34.68
N ARG A 487 46.58 55.53 -33.36
CA ARG A 487 47.35 56.50 -32.55
C ARG A 487 48.85 56.23 -32.55
N ALA A 488 49.26 54.96 -32.51
CA ALA A 488 50.67 54.59 -32.59
C ALA A 488 51.27 54.91 -33.97
N ALA A 489 50.52 54.70 -35.05
CA ALA A 489 50.93 55.05 -36.40
C ALA A 489 51.02 56.59 -36.59
N GLU A 490 50.05 57.34 -36.07
CA GLU A 490 50.08 58.82 -36.05
C GLU A 490 51.29 59.34 -35.25
N ALA A 491 51.54 58.77 -34.06
CA ALA A 491 52.70 59.12 -33.24
C ALA A 491 54.01 58.81 -33.97
N ALA A 492 54.13 57.65 -34.61
CA ALA A 492 55.32 57.29 -35.40
C ALA A 492 55.51 58.22 -36.60
N SER A 493 54.42 58.63 -37.27
CA SER A 493 54.48 59.62 -38.36
C SER A 493 54.91 60.99 -37.85
N ALA A 494 54.41 61.41 -36.69
CA ALA A 494 54.81 62.67 -36.07
C ALA A 494 56.29 62.66 -35.64
N GLU A 495 56.77 61.55 -35.07
CA GLU A 495 58.18 61.36 -34.73
C GLU A 495 59.07 61.40 -35.98
N ALA A 496 58.65 60.76 -37.07
CA ALA A 496 59.36 60.82 -38.35
C ALA A 496 59.43 62.24 -38.92
N GLU A 497 58.35 63.03 -38.80
CA GLU A 497 58.35 64.45 -39.19
C GLU A 497 59.26 65.29 -38.30
N ILE A 498 59.24 65.08 -36.98
CA ILE A 498 60.15 65.73 -36.04
C ILE A 498 61.61 65.41 -36.40
N GLN A 499 61.90 64.16 -36.73
CA GLN A 499 63.25 63.73 -37.10
C GLN A 499 63.71 64.40 -38.41
N ARG A 500 62.85 64.48 -39.43
CA ARG A 500 63.16 65.24 -40.66
C ARG A 500 63.45 66.71 -40.36
N LYS A 501 62.65 67.35 -39.50
CA LYS A 501 62.88 68.75 -39.10
C LYS A 501 64.18 68.92 -38.32
N ARG A 502 64.58 67.93 -37.52
CA ARG A 502 65.89 67.93 -36.83
C ARG A 502 67.04 67.82 -37.81
N GLU A 503 66.95 66.92 -38.78
CA GLU A 503 67.95 66.78 -39.84
C GLU A 503 68.05 68.04 -40.71
N GLU A 504 66.91 68.67 -41.01
CA GLU A 504 66.86 69.95 -41.73
C GLU A 504 67.50 71.08 -40.92
N LEU A 505 67.21 71.16 -39.61
CA LEU A 505 67.86 72.13 -38.71
C LEU A 505 69.37 71.89 -38.59
N GLU A 506 69.80 70.63 -38.46
CA GLU A 506 71.23 70.26 -38.41
C GLU A 506 71.95 70.60 -39.71
N ALA A 507 71.30 70.40 -40.87
CA ALA A 507 71.83 70.81 -42.16
C ALA A 507 71.97 72.34 -42.27
N LEU A 508 70.97 73.09 -41.79
CA LEU A 508 71.03 74.55 -41.73
C LEU A 508 72.13 75.03 -40.77
N GLU A 509 72.28 74.40 -39.60
CA GLU A 509 73.36 74.69 -38.66
C GLU A 509 74.73 74.44 -39.31
N ALA A 510 74.91 73.29 -39.98
CA ALA A 510 76.13 72.97 -40.71
C ALA A 510 76.42 73.96 -41.84
N GLU A 511 75.39 74.43 -42.55
CA GLU A 511 75.51 75.48 -43.57
C GLU A 511 75.93 76.82 -42.95
N THR A 512 75.33 77.21 -41.82
CA THR A 512 75.73 78.43 -41.10
C THR A 512 77.15 78.34 -40.54
N ASP A 513 77.57 77.19 -40.03
CA ASP A 513 78.93 76.94 -39.56
C ASP A 513 79.93 76.94 -40.72
N SER A 514 79.56 76.38 -41.87
CA SER A 514 80.37 76.45 -43.10
C SER A 514 80.52 77.89 -43.59
N ALA A 515 79.43 78.65 -43.64
CA ALA A 515 79.44 80.07 -43.99
C ALA A 515 80.28 80.89 -43.01
N ARG A 516 80.20 80.56 -41.72
CA ARG A 516 81.04 81.16 -40.68
C ARG A 516 82.51 80.83 -40.89
N ARG A 517 82.87 79.57 -41.18
CA ARG A 517 84.25 79.16 -41.49
C ARG A 517 84.77 79.84 -42.75
N GLN A 518 83.97 79.93 -43.81
CA GLN A 518 84.33 80.67 -45.02
C GLN A 518 84.60 82.14 -44.72
N LYS A 519 83.77 82.75 -43.86
CA LYS A 519 83.98 84.13 -43.41
C LYS A 519 85.25 84.27 -42.56
N GLU A 520 85.52 83.34 -41.65
CA GLU A 520 86.75 83.30 -40.84
C GLU A 520 87.99 83.07 -41.72
N ASP A 521 87.91 82.23 -42.75
CA ASP A 521 88.99 81.98 -43.70
C ASP A 521 89.21 83.17 -44.64
N GLU A 522 88.14 83.85 -45.07
CA GLU A 522 88.21 85.10 -45.83
C GLU A 522 88.83 86.22 -44.99
N GLU A 523 88.44 86.33 -43.71
CA GLU A 523 89.04 87.24 -42.74
C GLU A 523 90.53 86.94 -42.55
N ARG A 524 90.92 85.66 -42.38
CA ARG A 524 92.34 85.25 -42.34
C ARG A 524 93.08 85.56 -43.64
N ARG A 525 92.42 85.45 -44.79
CA ARG A 525 93.01 85.79 -46.09
C ARG A 525 93.28 87.28 -46.21
N LEU A 526 92.32 88.10 -45.76
CA LEU A 526 92.47 89.55 -45.68
C LEU A 526 93.55 89.94 -44.66
N GLU A 527 93.64 89.27 -43.51
CA GLU A 527 94.72 89.47 -42.53
C GLU A 527 96.08 89.09 -43.11
N GLN A 528 96.19 87.98 -43.86
CA GLN A 528 97.41 87.58 -44.55
C GLN A 528 97.79 88.55 -45.68
N GLU A 529 96.81 89.10 -46.40
CA GLU A 529 97.04 90.11 -47.43
C GLU A 529 97.46 91.46 -46.83
N GLN A 530 96.89 91.84 -45.68
CA GLN A 530 97.35 92.98 -44.89
C GLN A 530 98.75 92.75 -44.30
N ALA A 531 99.07 91.52 -43.87
CA ALA A 531 100.41 91.15 -43.41
C ALA A 531 101.44 91.12 -44.55
N ALA A 532 101.06 90.64 -45.74
CA ALA A 532 101.89 90.67 -46.95
C ALA A 532 102.14 92.11 -47.43
N ASN A 533 101.15 92.99 -47.31
CA ASN A 533 101.31 94.42 -47.59
C ASN A 533 102.14 95.16 -46.52
N ARG A 534 102.27 94.63 -45.31
CA ARG A 534 103.18 95.17 -44.27
C ARG A 534 104.67 94.84 -44.50
N CYS A 535 105.00 93.91 -45.41
CA CYS A 535 106.38 93.53 -45.73
C CYS A 535 106.98 94.20 -46.98
N LYS A 536 106.30 95.19 -47.57
CA LYS A 536 106.88 96.12 -48.57
C LYS A 536 106.97 97.51 -47.95
N SER A 537 108.08 97.78 -47.28
CA SER A 537 108.50 99.12 -46.87
C SER A 537 109.63 99.62 -47.79
N PRO A 538 110.00 100.90 -47.78
CA PRO A 538 109.20 102.11 -47.60
C PRO A 538 109.51 103.09 -48.76
N VAL A 539 108.90 104.28 -48.78
CA VAL A 539 109.53 105.58 -49.08
C VAL A 539 108.46 106.59 -49.49
N SER A 540 108.42 107.67 -48.71
CA SER A 540 107.88 109.00 -49.03
C SER A 540 106.34 109.14 -49.11
N ARG A 541 105.76 109.80 -48.10
CA ARG A 541 105.46 111.24 -48.17
C ARG A 541 104.71 111.72 -46.94
N HIS A 542 105.39 112.61 -46.22
CA HIS A 542 104.83 113.63 -45.34
C HIS A 542 103.87 114.55 -46.13
N ARG A 543 102.59 114.66 -45.73
CA ARG A 543 101.89 115.94 -45.45
C ARG A 543 100.39 115.77 -45.13
N ASN A 544 99.97 116.46 -44.06
CA ASN A 544 98.60 116.80 -43.60
C ASN A 544 97.78 115.62 -43.05
N MET A 545 97.53 115.40 -41.75
CA MET A 545 97.44 116.21 -40.53
C MET A 545 96.56 117.47 -40.66
N ILE A 546 95.45 117.45 -39.91
CA ILE A 546 94.49 118.52 -39.57
C ILE A 546 93.13 118.45 -40.31
N SER A 547 92.22 117.64 -39.77
CA SER A 547 90.77 117.93 -39.66
C SER A 547 90.21 117.09 -38.50
N ARG A 548 90.33 117.58 -37.24
CA ARG A 548 89.20 118.10 -36.42
C ARG A 548 88.08 117.05 -36.24
N LEU A 549 87.92 116.32 -35.13
CA LEU A 549 87.76 116.70 -33.71
C LEU A 549 86.44 117.48 -33.46
N VAL A 550 85.60 116.95 -32.53
CA VAL A 550 84.32 117.49 -31.96
C VAL A 550 83.06 117.12 -32.80
N CYS A 551 81.99 116.43 -32.36
CA CYS A 551 81.24 116.31 -31.08
C CYS A 551 80.90 114.82 -30.79
N LEU A 552 81.06 114.17 -29.63
CA LEU A 552 80.53 114.38 -28.27
C LEU A 552 78.99 114.60 -28.15
N ASN A 553 78.35 113.54 -27.62
CA ASN A 553 77.44 113.54 -26.45
C ASN A 553 75.91 113.65 -26.59
N LEU A 554 75.27 112.65 -25.96
CA LEU A 554 74.16 112.70 -24.98
C LEU A 554 72.70 112.93 -25.45
N LEU A 555 71.84 111.96 -25.05
CA LEU A 555 70.50 112.04 -24.45
C LEU A 555 69.59 110.93 -25.03
N ALA A 556 69.36 109.78 -24.40
CA ALA A 556 68.67 109.50 -23.14
C ALA A 556 67.14 109.77 -23.16
N VAL A 557 66.39 108.84 -22.52
CA VAL A 557 65.21 109.06 -21.65
C VAL A 557 63.83 108.53 -22.11
N ARG A 558 63.26 107.63 -21.24
CA ARG A 558 61.83 107.40 -20.84
C ARG A 558 60.84 106.77 -21.84
N THR A 559 59.85 105.94 -21.48
CA THR A 559 59.05 105.64 -20.24
C THR A 559 58.62 104.15 -20.27
N ARG A 560 58.50 103.33 -19.21
CA ARG A 560 57.66 103.32 -17.98
C ARG A 560 56.15 103.06 -18.19
N SER A 561 55.57 102.24 -17.29
CA SER A 561 54.14 101.99 -16.92
C SER A 561 53.40 100.85 -17.63
N GLU A 562 53.03 99.74 -16.95
CA GLU A 562 51.75 99.47 -16.19
C GLU A 562 50.77 98.63 -17.07
N ARG A 563 49.80 97.82 -16.65
CA ARG A 563 49.29 97.22 -15.40
C ARG A 563 47.96 96.50 -15.82
N TRP A 564 47.76 95.24 -15.40
CA TRP A 564 46.51 94.50 -15.06
C TRP A 564 45.12 94.68 -15.76
N HIS A 565 44.39 93.53 -15.81
CA HIS A 565 42.91 93.28 -15.84
C HIS A 565 42.15 93.56 -17.18
N LEU A 566 41.04 92.93 -17.59
CA LEU A 566 40.16 91.78 -17.25
C LEU A 566 39.07 91.70 -18.38
N PHE A 567 38.42 90.54 -18.59
CA PHE A 567 37.00 90.35 -19.06
C PHE A 567 36.64 90.74 -20.52
N SER A 568 35.61 90.24 -21.24
CA SER A 568 34.51 89.25 -21.07
C SER A 568 33.78 89.03 -22.42
N GLU A 569 32.99 87.95 -22.52
CA GLU A 569 31.71 87.78 -23.30
C GLU A 569 31.74 87.57 -24.82
N ALA A 570 30.91 86.72 -25.48
CA ALA A 570 29.54 86.17 -25.22
C ALA A 570 29.32 84.88 -26.11
N THR A 571 28.86 83.68 -25.64
CA THR A 571 27.49 83.09 -25.46
C THR A 571 26.59 82.95 -26.72
N PRO A 572 25.48 82.13 -26.78
CA PRO A 572 24.84 81.12 -25.87
C PRO A 572 24.53 79.75 -26.60
N ASP A 573 23.92 78.66 -26.07
CA ASP A 573 22.61 78.54 -25.40
C ASP A 573 22.30 77.11 -24.84
N GLN A 574 21.51 77.06 -23.74
CA GLN A 574 20.53 76.03 -23.29
C GLN A 574 20.99 74.58 -22.90
N HIS A 575 20.59 73.88 -21.81
CA HIS A 575 19.48 74.00 -20.85
C HIS A 575 19.53 72.84 -19.76
N TRP A 576 19.03 73.09 -18.52
CA TRP A 576 18.55 72.17 -17.43
C TRP A 576 19.48 71.61 -16.30
N LYS A 577 18.93 71.68 -15.07
CA LYS A 577 19.25 71.14 -13.72
C LYS A 577 17.96 70.38 -13.23
N PRO A 578 17.83 69.78 -12.00
CA PRO A 578 18.77 69.45 -10.90
C PRO A 578 18.56 68.04 -10.23
N GLY A 579 19.44 67.69 -9.26
CA GLY A 579 19.00 67.07 -7.99
C GLY A 579 19.80 65.85 -7.48
N MET A 580 20.54 66.00 -6.37
CA MET A 580 20.35 65.22 -5.11
C MET A 580 21.43 65.54 -4.07
N LEU A 581 21.06 65.24 -2.82
CA LEU A 581 21.54 65.74 -1.53
C LEU A 581 22.77 64.99 -0.96
N LEU A 582 23.46 65.68 -0.05
CA LEU A 582 24.36 65.25 1.06
C LEU A 582 23.77 64.09 1.92
N PRO A 583 24.53 63.38 2.81
CA PRO A 583 25.42 64.00 3.81
C PRO A 583 26.70 63.27 4.32
N ASP A 584 27.67 64.12 4.74
CA ASP A 584 28.43 64.18 6.00
C ASP A 584 29.19 63.01 6.70
N HIS A 585 30.38 63.42 7.20
CA HIS A 585 31.10 63.03 8.44
C HIS A 585 31.86 61.66 8.46
N ILE A 586 33.04 61.45 9.08
CA ILE A 586 33.99 62.20 9.92
C ILE A 586 35.22 61.27 10.19
N LEU A 587 36.43 61.85 10.19
CA LEU A 587 37.67 61.53 10.93
C LEU A 587 38.57 60.28 10.68
N ASP A 588 39.84 60.65 10.44
CA ASP A 588 41.12 60.21 11.05
C ASP A 588 41.85 58.90 10.69
N LEU A 589 42.93 59.12 9.93
CA LEU A 589 44.23 58.46 10.01
C LEU A 589 44.89 58.71 11.39
N ASP A 590 45.56 57.71 11.99
CA ASP A 590 47.02 57.55 11.86
C ASP A 590 47.60 56.31 12.59
N ARG A 591 48.67 55.75 11.99
CA ARG A 591 49.87 55.13 12.62
C ARG A 591 49.78 53.92 13.57
N THR A 592 50.22 52.74 13.11
CA THR A 592 51.60 52.18 13.24
C THR A 592 51.65 50.63 13.15
N ARG A 593 52.59 50.15 12.32
CA ARG A 593 53.10 48.76 12.10
C ARG A 593 53.86 48.21 13.34
N PRO A 594 54.43 46.96 13.33
CA PRO A 594 54.09 45.69 12.64
C PRO A 594 54.28 44.42 13.53
N GLY A 595 53.86 43.23 13.05
CA GLY A 595 54.29 41.95 13.64
C GLY A 595 53.88 40.68 12.90
N ARG A 596 54.79 40.17 12.04
CA ARG A 596 55.11 38.75 11.73
C ARG A 596 53.96 37.75 11.53
N SER A 597 53.66 37.35 10.29
CA SER A 597 54.28 36.22 9.53
C SER A 597 53.99 34.81 10.05
N HIS A 598 53.02 34.12 9.45
CA HIS A 598 53.26 32.85 8.75
C HIS A 598 52.02 32.39 7.96
N VAL A 599 52.20 32.26 6.65
CA VAL A 599 51.40 31.49 5.69
C VAL A 599 52.26 30.25 5.35
N PRO A 600 51.67 29.08 5.05
CA PRO A 600 51.45 28.67 3.65
C PRO A 600 50.01 28.10 3.46
N GLN A 601 49.27 28.45 2.41
CA GLN A 601 49.32 27.93 1.03
C GLN A 601 49.41 26.40 0.92
N THR A 602 48.30 25.77 0.51
CA THR A 602 48.15 24.72 -0.54
C THR A 602 46.66 24.32 -0.58
N LEU A 603 45.89 24.71 -1.60
CA LEU A 603 45.60 23.98 -2.84
C LEU A 603 44.88 22.63 -2.67
N THR A 604 43.59 22.66 -3.06
CA THR A 604 42.80 21.62 -3.77
C THR A 604 43.51 20.34 -4.21
N PHE A 605 42.97 19.17 -3.83
CA PHE A 605 42.81 17.99 -4.71
C PHE A 605 42.05 16.83 -4.03
N LEU A 606 41.00 16.30 -4.72
CA LEU A 606 40.41 14.94 -4.68
C LEU A 606 39.72 14.48 -3.37
N GLU A 607 38.42 14.17 -3.31
CA GLU A 607 37.63 13.20 -4.11
C GLU A 607 38.40 11.92 -4.45
N SER A 608 38.34 10.93 -3.55
CA SER A 608 38.42 9.47 -3.79
C SER A 608 39.07 8.80 -2.57
N ILE A 609 38.33 7.95 -1.86
CA ILE A 609 38.72 6.59 -1.39
C ILE A 609 37.55 6.10 -0.52
N SER A 610 36.61 5.45 -1.21
CA SER A 610 35.89 4.29 -0.69
C SER A 610 36.84 3.08 -0.75
N HIS A 611 36.57 2.07 0.08
CA HIS A 611 37.31 0.81 0.31
C HIS A 611 38.48 0.85 1.30
N ALA A 612 38.20 0.50 2.57
CA ALA A 612 38.71 -0.71 3.23
C ALA A 612 38.39 -0.68 4.74
N CYS A 613 37.36 -1.41 5.19
CA CYS A 613 37.36 -1.94 6.56
C CYS A 613 36.31 -3.06 6.71
N ALA A 614 36.73 -4.29 6.41
CA ALA A 614 36.05 -5.50 6.82
C ALA A 614 37.11 -6.52 7.22
N THR A 615 37.46 -6.60 8.50
CA THR A 615 37.86 -7.82 9.23
C THR A 615 38.34 -7.47 10.64
N CYS A 616 37.51 -7.70 11.65
CA CYS A 616 37.86 -8.26 12.98
C CYS A 616 36.71 -8.02 13.97
N HIS A 617 35.83 -9.01 14.15
CA HIS A 617 35.49 -9.52 15.49
C HIS A 617 34.59 -10.75 15.40
N LYS A 618 35.21 -11.92 15.60
CA LYS A 618 34.63 -13.09 16.25
C LYS A 618 35.56 -13.43 17.42
N GLN A 619 35.05 -13.31 18.64
CA GLN A 619 35.39 -14.07 19.87
C GLN A 619 35.04 -13.23 21.11
N SER A 620 33.81 -13.39 21.62
CA SER A 620 33.49 -13.80 23.00
C SER A 620 32.00 -14.10 23.08
#